data_AF-A0A2D9XTS7-F1
#
_entry.id   AF-A0A2D9XTS7-F1
#
_cell.length_a   1.000
_cell.length_b   1.000
_cell.length_c   1.000
_cell.angle_alpha   90.00
_cell.angle_beta   90.00
_cell.angle_gamma   90.00
#
_symmetry.space_group_name_H-M   'P 1'
#
loop_
_entity.id
_entity.type
_entity.pdbx_description
1 polymer ?
#
loop_
_entity_poly.entity_id
_entity_poly.type
_entity_poly.pdbx_seq_one_letter_code
_entity_poly.pdbx_strand_id
1 'polypeptide(L)' 'MDNIKEAIQKFLSYIKTERRYTKDTIKSYMLDLTKFEEYTNGLEIFSIKKLDTSLIQDYIKL' A
#
# COMPACT_ATOMS: atom_id res chain seq x y z
N MET A 1 4.31 -3.54 -14.18
CA MET A 1 3.28 -3.77 -13.14
C MET A 1 3.94 -3.84 -11.77
N ASP A 2 4.95 -2.99 -11.55
CA ASP A 2 5.89 -3.18 -10.44
C ASP A 2 5.88 -1.97 -9.49
N ASN A 3 5.26 -0.86 -9.87
CA ASN A 3 5.25 0.36 -9.05
C ASN A 3 4.26 0.23 -7.88
N ILE A 4 4.69 0.65 -6.68
CA ILE A 4 3.92 0.55 -5.44
C ILE A 4 2.61 1.34 -5.53
N LYS A 5 2.65 2.58 -6.02
CA LYS A 5 1.47 3.43 -6.18
C LYS A 5 0.41 2.80 -7.07
N GLU A 6 0.82 2.28 -8.22
CA GLU A 6 -0.09 1.61 -9.16
C GLU A 6 -0.74 0.37 -8.52
N ALA A 7 0.02 -0.38 -7.72
CA ALA A 7 -0.50 -1.57 -7.06
C ALA A 7 -1.46 -1.23 -5.93
N ILE A 8 -1.20 -0.17 -5.15
CA ILE A 8 -2.14 0.36 -4.15
C ILE A 8 -3.46 0.73 -4.84
N GLN A 9 -3.41 1.46 -5.96
CA GLN A 9 -4.62 1.84 -6.70
C GLN A 9 -5.40 0.62 -7.20
N LYS A 10 -4.71 -0.41 -7.73
CA LYS A 10 -5.34 -1.66 -8.16
C LYS A 10 -5.96 -2.42 -7.00
N PHE A 11 -5.27 -2.51 -5.87
CA PHE A 11 -5.77 -3.15 -4.66
C PHE A 11 -7.02 -2.45 -4.13
N LEU A 12 -7.00 -1.11 -4.02
CA LEU A 12 -8.16 -0.32 -3.59
C LEU A 12 -9.35 -0.48 -4.53
N SER A 13 -9.11 -0.49 -5.85
CA SER A 13 -10.16 -0.75 -6.85
C SER A 13 -10.75 -2.16 -6.70
N TYR A 14 -9.91 -3.16 -6.48
CA TYR A 14 -10.31 -4.54 -6.27
C TYR A 14 -11.17 -4.71 -5.00
N ILE A 15 -10.74 -4.21 -3.84
CA ILE A 15 -11.53 -4.36 -2.61
C ILE A 15 -12.84 -3.55 -2.64
N LYS A 16 -12.87 -2.44 -3.40
CA LYS A 16 -14.08 -1.67 -3.64
C LYS A 16 -15.08 -2.44 -4.50
N THR A 17 -14.61 -3.06 -5.58
CA THR A 17 -15.49 -3.62 -6.62
C THR A 17 -15.83 -5.08 -6.34
N GLU A 18 -14.81 -5.90 -6.08
CA GLU A 18 -14.95 -7.35 -5.93
C GLU A 18 -15.37 -7.73 -4.50
N ARG A 19 -14.73 -7.09 -3.49
CA ARG A 19 -15.04 -7.35 -2.08
C ARG A 19 -16.18 -6.49 -1.54
N ARG A 20 -16.56 -5.43 -2.26
CA ARG A 20 -17.64 -4.50 -1.88
C ARG A 20 -17.52 -3.98 -0.44
N TYR A 21 -16.30 -3.68 -0.01
CA TYR A 21 -16.06 -3.09 1.30
C TYR A 21 -16.72 -1.71 1.42
N THR A 22 -17.04 -1.34 2.66
CA THR A 22 -17.68 -0.04 2.93
C THR A 22 -16.73 1.09 2.56
N LYS A 23 -17.30 2.29 2.31
CA LYS A 23 -16.51 3.48 2.03
C LYS A 23 -15.51 3.77 3.16
N ASP A 24 -15.91 3.56 4.40
CA ASP A 24 -15.05 3.78 5.57
C ASP A 24 -13.90 2.77 5.59
N THR A 25 -14.16 1.49 5.33
CA THR A 25 -13.09 0.47 5.22
C THR A 25 -12.12 0.79 4.08
N ILE A 26 -12.61 1.19 2.91
CA ILE A 26 -11.74 1.59 1.78
C ILE A 26 -10.88 2.80 2.17
N LYS A 27 -11.47 3.77 2.89
CA LYS A 27 -10.76 4.95 3.37
C LYS A 27 -9.67 4.59 4.38
N SER A 28 -9.93 3.66 5.30
CA SER A 28 -8.91 3.14 6.24
C SER A 28 -7.74 2.51 5.47
N TYR A 29 -8.00 1.59 4.55
CA TYR A 29 -6.94 0.99 3.72
C TYR A 29 -6.16 2.01 2.91
N MET A 30 -6.84 3.01 2.34
CA MET A 30 -6.19 4.09 1.60
C MET A 30 -5.23 4.87 2.50
N LEU A 31 -5.65 5.23 3.71
CA LEU A 31 -4.79 5.96 4.67
C LEU A 31 -3.56 5.15 5.06
N ASP A 32 -3.73 3.86 5.38
CA ASP A 32 -2.64 2.98 5.79
C ASP A 32 -1.64 2.78 4.65
N LEU A 33 -2.13 2.53 3.43
CA LEU A 33 -1.29 2.29 2.26
C LEU A 33 -0.60 3.57 1.76
N THR A 34 -1.23 4.75 1.88
CA THR A 34 -0.57 6.03 1.57
C THR A 34 0.61 6.28 2.51
N LYS A 35 0.44 6.04 3.82
CA LYS A 35 1.57 6.17 4.76
C LYS A 35 2.70 5.19 4.46
N PHE A 36 2.36 3.97 4.06
CA PHE A 36 3.37 2.99 3.64
C PHE A 36 4.08 3.42 2.35
N GLU A 37 3.35 3.95 1.37
CA GLU A 37 3.92 4.53 0.14
C GLU A 37 4.90 5.66 0.48
N GLU A 38 4.51 6.60 1.34
CA GLU A 38 5.35 7.70 1.82
C GLU A 38 6.64 7.20 2.48
N TYR A 39 6.53 6.20 3.36
CA TYR A 39 7.69 5.54 3.98
C TYR A 39 8.63 4.96 2.93
N THR A 40 8.11 4.17 1.98
CA THR A 40 8.94 3.55 0.93
C THR A 40 9.55 4.59 -0.02
N ASN A 41 8.86 5.69 -0.30
CA ASN A 41 9.38 6.81 -1.08
C ASN A 41 10.54 7.50 -0.36
N GLY A 42 10.48 7.65 0.96
CA GLY A 42 11.58 8.17 1.77
C GLY A 42 12.84 7.31 1.74
N LEU A 43 12.71 6.02 1.39
CA LEU A 43 13.81 5.08 1.18
C LEU A 43 14.20 4.92 -0.30
N GLU A 44 13.62 5.72 -1.20
CA GLU A 44 13.79 5.61 -2.66
C GLU A 44 13.40 4.24 -3.24
N ILE A 45 12.44 3.56 -2.59
CA ILE A 45 11.91 2.26 -2.98
C ILE A 45 10.55 2.46 -3.65
N PHE A 46 10.54 2.41 -4.98
CA PHE A 46 9.30 2.60 -5.76
C PHE A 46 8.67 1.32 -6.30
N SER A 47 9.41 0.20 -6.23
CA SER A 47 9.02 -1.07 -6.84
C SER A 47 8.67 -2.13 -5.81
N ILE A 48 7.54 -2.82 -5.98
CA ILE A 48 7.12 -3.93 -5.13
C ILE A 48 8.16 -5.06 -5.11
N LYS A 49 8.89 -5.25 -6.22
CA LYS A 49 9.93 -6.29 -6.29
C LYS A 49 11.11 -6.04 -5.34
N LYS A 50 11.25 -4.80 -4.87
CA LYS A 50 12.25 -4.40 -3.89
C LYS A 50 11.72 -4.43 -2.45
N LEU A 51 10.43 -4.72 -2.25
CA LEU A 51 9.86 -4.89 -0.93
C LEU A 51 10.18 -6.30 -0.42
N ASP A 52 10.79 -6.36 0.76
CA ASP A 52 11.04 -7.58 1.49
C ASP A 52 10.35 -7.54 2.87
N THR A 53 10.44 -8.65 3.59
CA THR A 53 9.81 -8.77 4.90
C THR A 53 10.44 -7.83 5.93
N SER A 54 11.73 -7.53 5.82
CA SER A 54 12.40 -6.58 6.73
C SER A 54 11.79 -5.19 6.61
N LEU A 55 11.60 -4.67 5.39
CA LEU A 55 10.99 -3.34 5.18
C LEU A 55 9.58 -3.24 5.76
N ILE A 56 8.79 -4.31 5.65
CA ILE A 56 7.44 -4.35 6.22
C ILE A 56 7.52 -4.36 7.75
N GLN A 57 8.44 -5.15 8.33
CA GLN A 57 8.62 -5.20 9.78
C GLN A 57 9.14 -3.88 10.35
N ASP A 58 10.05 -3.22 9.64
CA ASP A 58 10.60 -1.93 10.04
C ASP A 58 9.52 -0.86 10.01
N TYR A 59 8.65 -0.85 9.00
CA TYR A 59 7.49 0.04 8.96
C TYR A 59 6.52 -0.16 10.14
N ILE A 60 6.23 -1.41 10.50
CA ILE A 60 5.28 -1.72 11.60
C ILE A 60 5.84 -1.32 12.97
N LYS A 61 7.17 -1.25 13.12
CA LYS A 61 7.85 -0.89 14.38
C LYS A 61 8.05 0.61 14.59
N LEU A 62 7.87 1.43 13.54
CA LEU A 62 7.93 2.89 13.62
C LEU A 62 6.83 3.45 14.53
#